data_AF-A0A948FU23-F1
#
_entry.id   AF-A0A948FU23-F1
#
_cell.length_a   1.000
_cell.length_b   1.000
_cell.length_c   1.000
_cell.angle_alpha   90.00
_cell.angle_beta   90.00
_cell.angle_gamma   90.00
#
_symmetry.space_group_name_H-M   'P 1'
#
loop_
_entity.id
_entity.type
_entity.pdbx_description
1 polymer ?
#
loop_
_entity_poly.entity_id
_entity_poly.type
_entity_poly.pdbx_seq_one_letter_code
_entity_poly.pdbx_strand_id
1 'polypeptide(L)'
;MSDLPELTAEEQRVLGSLLEKEVTVPGSYPMSVNAVITACNQSSSREPVTDYDEATVHRVLRALKEQDLVAVTWQDSGRRTLKYVQTIAARHEWAPDERALLTVLLLRGAQAPGALKTRTERLHAFADRAEVEACLARMATAEPPLVIQQPKRPREQDHRWIHLLGPVEASDASTGPATASAEPGSDRESVLAAGAEARDAKVRASYGAVAAAYAAALTDELLDDKQPFETWVLDRVIAHAADERTGGPVVEVGCGPGHTTAYLAAAGAEATGIDLTPEMIEQAR
;
A
#
# COMPACT_ATOMS: atom_id res chain seq x y z
N MET A 1 -29.08 21.09 -4.61
CA MET A 1 -28.78 19.66 -4.67
C MET A 1 -27.47 19.57 -5.43
N SER A 2 -26.37 19.31 -4.73
CA SER A 2 -25.05 19.29 -5.37
C SER A 2 -24.94 17.98 -6.15
N ASP A 3 -24.80 18.05 -7.47
CA ASP A 3 -24.54 16.88 -8.30
C ASP A 3 -23.31 16.13 -7.77
N LEU A 4 -23.30 14.80 -7.93
CA LEU A 4 -22.12 13.99 -7.58
C LEU A 4 -20.96 14.34 -8.51
N PRO A 5 -19.72 14.39 -8.01
CA PRO A 5 -18.58 14.66 -8.86
C PRO A 5 -18.33 13.48 -9.81
N GLU A 6 -17.97 13.81 -11.05
CA GLU A 6 -17.46 12.83 -12.01
C GLU A 6 -15.93 12.78 -11.91
N LEU A 7 -15.41 11.85 -11.11
CA LEU A 7 -13.97 11.73 -10.86
C LEU A 7 -13.31 10.82 -11.89
N THR A 8 -12.16 11.24 -12.40
CA THR A 8 -11.23 10.37 -13.16
C THR A 8 -10.62 9.28 -12.26
N ALA A 9 -10.05 8.23 -12.85
CA ALA A 9 -9.41 7.15 -12.08
C ALA A 9 -8.30 7.64 -11.13
N GLU A 10 -7.52 8.64 -11.55
CA GLU A 10 -6.47 9.25 -10.72
C GLU A 10 -7.06 10.02 -9.53
N GLU A 11 -8.13 10.79 -9.77
CA GLU A 11 -8.87 11.53 -8.74
C GLU A 11 -9.54 10.59 -7.73
N GLN A 12 -10.17 9.51 -8.21
CA GLN A 12 -10.74 8.46 -7.36
C GLN A 12 -9.68 7.87 -6.44
N ARG A 13 -8.49 7.55 -6.97
CA ARG A 13 -7.37 7.00 -6.20
C ARG A 13 -6.86 7.97 -5.13
N VAL A 14 -6.62 9.23 -5.49
CA VAL A 14 -6.11 10.25 -4.56
C VAL A 14 -7.13 10.53 -3.46
N LEU A 15 -8.40 10.72 -3.83
CA LEU A 15 -9.48 11.01 -2.89
C LEU A 15 -9.75 9.82 -1.97
N GLY A 16 -9.85 8.61 -2.52
CA GLY A 16 -9.97 7.38 -1.74
C GLY A 16 -8.81 7.20 -0.76
N SER A 17 -7.58 7.55 -1.15
CA SER A 17 -6.41 7.50 -0.27
C SER A 17 -6.53 8.50 0.89
N LEU A 18 -6.99 9.73 0.62
CA LEU A 18 -7.21 10.73 1.69
C LEU A 18 -8.33 10.30 2.66
N LEU A 19 -9.44 9.76 2.14
CA LEU A 19 -10.54 9.22 2.95
C LEU A 19 -10.10 8.07 3.86
N GLU A 20 -9.32 7.13 3.30
CA GLU A 20 -8.77 6.00 4.06
C GLU A 20 -7.84 6.47 5.19
N LYS A 21 -6.93 7.39 4.88
CA LYS A 21 -5.88 7.82 5.82
C LYS A 21 -6.39 8.79 6.88
N GLU A 22 -7.45 9.54 6.62
CA GLU A 22 -8.14 10.33 7.66
C GLU A 22 -8.56 9.46 8.85
N VAL A 23 -9.06 8.26 8.57
CA VAL A 23 -9.57 7.34 9.61
C VAL A 23 -8.46 6.44 10.16
N THR A 24 -7.63 5.87 9.28
CA THR A 24 -6.68 4.82 9.70
C THR A 24 -5.40 5.35 10.31
N VAL A 25 -5.01 6.60 10.03
CA VAL A 25 -3.75 7.20 10.52
C VAL A 25 -3.93 8.67 10.94
N PRO A 26 -4.82 8.98 11.90
CA PRO A 26 -5.16 10.36 12.27
C PRO A 26 -3.96 11.19 12.74
N GLY A 27 -2.93 10.57 13.32
CA GLY A 27 -1.70 11.28 13.73
C GLY A 27 -0.84 11.80 12.58
N SER A 28 -0.99 11.24 11.37
CA SER A 28 -0.28 11.65 10.15
C SER A 28 -1.17 12.42 9.18
N TYR A 29 -2.43 12.65 9.56
CA TYR A 29 -3.40 13.43 8.81
C TYR A 29 -3.51 14.83 9.43
N PRO A 30 -3.55 15.92 8.63
CA PRO A 30 -3.60 15.98 7.18
C PRO A 30 -2.27 15.65 6.48
N MET A 31 -2.36 15.20 5.22
CA MET A 31 -1.24 14.55 4.53
C MET A 31 -0.46 15.50 3.64
N SER A 32 0.87 15.37 3.60
CA SER A 32 1.70 16.05 2.59
C SER A 32 1.66 15.29 1.27
N VAL A 33 2.07 15.92 0.17
CA VAL A 33 2.10 15.30 -1.17
C VAL A 33 2.82 13.96 -1.18
N ASN A 34 4.02 13.87 -0.58
CA ASN A 34 4.76 12.59 -0.50
C ASN A 34 3.96 11.48 0.20
N ALA A 35 3.21 11.84 1.25
CA ALA A 35 2.37 10.86 1.95
C ALA A 35 1.18 10.42 1.07
N VAL A 36 0.62 11.33 0.28
CA VAL A 36 -0.44 11.02 -0.70
C VAL A 36 0.11 10.09 -1.79
N ILE A 37 1.28 10.38 -2.36
CA ILE A 37 1.95 9.51 -3.34
C ILE A 37 2.14 8.10 -2.76
N THR A 38 2.74 8.00 -1.56
CA THR A 38 2.93 6.72 -0.87
C THR A 38 1.62 5.99 -0.65
N ALA A 39 0.53 6.70 -0.32
CA ALA A 39 -0.78 6.09 -0.13
C ALA A 39 -1.44 5.64 -1.45
N CYS A 40 -1.27 6.38 -2.54
CA CYS A 40 -1.81 6.01 -3.85
C CYS A 40 -1.15 4.73 -4.38
N ASN A 41 0.17 4.62 -4.23
CA ASN A 41 1.00 3.56 -4.82
C ASN A 41 1.20 2.36 -3.89
N GLN A 42 0.39 2.21 -2.84
CA GLN A 42 0.48 1.03 -1.97
C GLN A 42 0.17 -0.25 -2.76
N SER A 43 1.01 -1.27 -2.59
CA SER A 43 0.78 -2.60 -3.19
C SER A 43 -0.34 -3.39 -2.52
N SER A 44 -0.84 -2.90 -1.39
CA SER A 44 -1.97 -3.47 -0.66
C SER A 44 -3.12 -2.48 -0.64
N SER A 45 -4.34 -3.01 -0.60
CA SER A 45 -5.56 -2.19 -0.58
C SER A 45 -5.79 -1.30 -1.80
N ARG A 46 -5.15 -1.61 -2.92
CA ARG A 46 -5.27 -0.91 -4.20
C ARG A 46 -5.50 -1.91 -5.31
N GLU A 47 -6.56 -1.72 -6.08
CA GLU A 47 -6.83 -2.48 -7.30
C GLU A 47 -7.26 -1.46 -8.39
N PRO A 48 -6.45 -1.21 -9.44
CA PRO A 48 -5.10 -1.73 -9.68
C PRO A 48 -4.02 -1.08 -8.79
N VAL A 49 -2.87 -1.73 -8.64
CA VAL A 49 -1.68 -1.06 -8.07
C VAL A 49 -1.21 0.02 -9.06
N THR A 50 -0.86 1.20 -8.55
CA THR A 50 -0.43 2.34 -9.37
C THR A 50 1.00 2.73 -9.04
N ASP A 51 1.62 3.50 -9.93
CA ASP A 51 2.91 4.14 -9.73
C ASP A 51 2.85 5.61 -10.18
N TYR A 52 2.06 6.41 -9.46
CA TYR A 52 1.93 7.84 -9.74
C TYR A 52 3.15 8.61 -9.26
N ASP A 53 3.65 9.51 -10.11
CA ASP A 53 4.71 10.44 -9.77
C ASP A 53 4.18 11.69 -9.04
N GLU A 54 5.10 12.53 -8.57
CA GLU A 54 4.76 13.76 -7.85
C GLU A 54 3.99 14.77 -8.74
N ALA A 55 4.33 14.85 -10.02
CA ALA A 55 3.67 15.75 -10.96
C ALA A 55 2.19 15.38 -11.15
N THR A 56 1.90 14.08 -11.29
CA THR A 56 0.55 13.53 -11.41
C THR A 56 -0.26 13.82 -10.16
N VAL A 57 0.27 13.49 -8.98
CA VAL A 57 -0.46 13.72 -7.72
C VAL A 57 -0.68 15.21 -7.45
N HIS A 58 0.28 16.09 -7.76
CA HIS A 58 0.07 17.53 -7.65
C HIS A 58 -1.04 18.05 -8.58
N ARG A 59 -1.05 17.61 -9.84
CA ARG A 59 -2.10 17.96 -10.81
C ARG A 59 -3.47 17.53 -10.31
N VAL A 60 -3.59 16.31 -9.82
CA VAL A 60 -4.84 15.74 -9.30
C VAL A 60 -5.30 16.46 -8.03
N LEU A 61 -4.41 16.71 -7.07
CA LEU A 61 -4.76 17.46 -5.85
C LEU A 61 -5.22 18.90 -6.18
N ARG A 62 -4.65 19.52 -7.20
CA ARG A 62 -5.08 20.83 -7.69
C ARG A 62 -6.49 20.76 -8.30
N ALA A 63 -6.77 19.77 -9.15
CA ALA A 63 -8.09 19.56 -9.74
C ALA A 63 -9.17 19.28 -8.69
N LEU A 64 -8.88 18.39 -7.73
CA LEU A 64 -9.78 18.09 -6.61
C LEU A 64 -10.03 19.31 -5.71
N LYS A 65 -9.02 20.16 -5.54
CA LYS A 65 -9.18 21.42 -4.80
C LYS A 65 -10.06 22.42 -5.56
N GLU A 66 -9.91 22.53 -6.88
CA GLU A 66 -10.77 23.37 -7.72
C GLU A 66 -12.24 22.93 -7.69
N GLN A 67 -12.49 21.65 -7.38
CA GLN A 67 -13.83 21.07 -7.18
C GLN A 67 -14.33 21.13 -5.71
N ASP A 68 -13.60 21.77 -4.80
CA ASP A 68 -13.88 21.79 -3.35
C ASP A 68 -13.98 20.41 -2.68
N LEU A 69 -13.35 19.38 -3.25
CA LEU A 69 -13.30 18.02 -2.70
C LEU A 69 -12.07 17.76 -1.83
N VAL A 70 -11.07 18.63 -1.95
CA VAL A 70 -9.86 18.66 -1.14
C VAL A 70 -9.55 20.09 -0.71
N ALA A 71 -9.26 20.31 0.56
CA ALA A 71 -8.76 21.56 1.11
C ALA A 71 -7.26 21.47 1.41
N VAL A 72 -6.62 22.64 1.48
CA VAL A 72 -5.20 22.76 1.81
C VAL A 72 -5.07 23.49 3.14
N THR A 73 -4.28 22.94 4.05
CA THR A 73 -3.96 23.53 5.34
C THR A 73 -2.45 23.62 5.56
N TRP A 74 -2.06 24.54 6.43
CA TRP A 74 -0.69 24.71 6.90
C TRP A 74 -0.57 24.12 8.31
N GLN A 75 0.62 23.70 8.71
CA GLN A 75 0.90 23.46 10.13
C GLN A 75 1.52 24.71 10.76
N ASP A 76 1.08 25.03 11.98
CA ASP A 76 1.38 26.24 12.76
C ASP A 76 2.83 26.32 13.29
N SER A 77 3.76 25.49 12.81
CA SER A 77 5.10 25.38 13.40
C SER A 77 6.18 25.24 12.33
N GLY A 78 6.64 26.39 11.82
CA GLY A 78 7.99 26.58 11.27
C GLY A 78 8.31 25.98 9.89
N ARG A 79 7.51 25.06 9.35
CA ARG A 79 7.73 24.49 8.00
C ARG A 79 6.53 24.71 7.09
N ARG A 80 6.79 25.36 5.95
CA ARG A 80 5.83 25.73 4.87
C ARG A 80 5.32 24.52 4.06
N THR A 81 5.18 23.35 4.67
CA THR A 81 4.75 22.14 3.95
C THR A 81 3.23 22.15 3.83
N LEU A 82 2.73 22.20 2.61
CA LEU A 82 1.30 22.07 2.32
C LEU A 82 0.80 20.70 2.77
N LYS A 83 -0.34 20.71 3.46
CA LYS A 83 -1.07 19.50 3.84
C LYS A 83 -2.46 19.52 3.20
N TYR A 84 -2.95 18.34 2.85
CA TYR A 84 -4.19 18.14 2.12
C TYR A 84 -5.19 17.39 2.99
N VAL A 85 -6.43 17.87 2.98
CA VAL A 85 -7.58 17.35 3.72
C VAL A 85 -8.68 17.05 2.70
N GLN A 86 -9.35 15.90 2.79
CA GLN A 86 -10.55 15.63 2.01
C GLN A 86 -11.73 16.38 2.62
N THR A 87 -12.59 16.96 1.80
CA THR A 87 -13.80 17.67 2.24
C THR A 87 -15.08 17.03 1.72
N ILE A 88 -14.99 16.06 0.80
CA ILE A 88 -16.13 15.43 0.16
C ILE A 88 -17.09 14.78 1.15
N ALA A 89 -16.58 14.05 2.16
CA ALA A 89 -17.45 13.30 3.08
C ALA A 89 -18.30 14.24 3.95
N ALA A 90 -17.72 15.34 4.44
CA ALA A 90 -18.45 16.34 5.21
C ALA A 90 -19.41 17.14 4.32
N ARG A 91 -19.01 17.46 3.09
CA ARG A 91 -19.83 18.23 2.15
C ARG A 91 -21.09 17.50 1.71
N HIS A 92 -21.00 16.18 1.55
CA HIS A 92 -22.12 15.33 1.19
C HIS A 92 -22.76 14.63 2.40
N GLU A 93 -22.36 15.01 3.62
CA GLU A 93 -22.89 14.48 4.88
C GLU A 93 -22.89 12.94 4.96
N TRP A 94 -21.88 12.30 4.38
CA TRP A 94 -21.78 10.84 4.36
C TRP A 94 -21.64 10.28 5.77
N ALA A 95 -22.49 9.31 6.10
CA ALA A 95 -22.38 8.60 7.35
C ALA A 95 -21.07 7.78 7.41
N PRO A 96 -20.53 7.46 8.62
CA PRO A 96 -19.25 6.76 8.74
C PRO A 96 -19.20 5.40 8.02
N ASP A 97 -20.31 4.68 8.00
CA ASP A 97 -20.49 3.40 7.30
C ASP A 97 -20.47 3.59 5.77
N GLU A 98 -21.20 4.56 5.26
CA GLU A 98 -21.24 4.91 3.83
C GLU A 98 -19.87 5.37 3.34
N ARG A 99 -19.20 6.23 4.11
CA ARG A 99 -17.83 6.70 3.83
C ARG A 99 -16.86 5.53 3.74
N ALA A 100 -16.95 4.56 4.66
CA ALA A 100 -16.08 3.39 4.65
C ALA A 100 -16.26 2.54 3.39
N LEU A 101 -17.51 2.29 2.98
CA LEU A 101 -17.81 1.55 1.75
C LEU A 101 -17.33 2.29 0.50
N LEU A 102 -17.62 3.59 0.38
CA LEU A 102 -17.15 4.40 -0.75
C LEU A 102 -15.63 4.42 -0.85
N THR A 103 -14.93 4.53 0.30
CA THR A 103 -13.47 4.50 0.35
C THR A 103 -12.92 3.21 -0.25
N VAL A 104 -13.45 2.04 0.14
CA VAL A 104 -12.99 0.76 -0.40
C VAL A 104 -13.33 0.62 -1.88
N LEU A 105 -14.53 1.04 -2.31
CA LEU A 105 -14.96 0.97 -3.70
C LEU A 105 -14.11 1.87 -4.62
N LEU A 106 -13.74 3.08 -4.17
CA LEU A 106 -12.82 3.98 -4.91
C LEU A 106 -11.42 3.37 -5.05
N LEU A 107 -10.96 2.64 -4.05
CA LEU A 107 -9.60 2.10 -4.00
C LEU A 107 -9.46 0.73 -4.66
N ARG A 108 -10.53 -0.06 -4.71
CA ARG A 108 -10.50 -1.46 -5.16
C ARG A 108 -11.59 -1.82 -6.19
N GLY A 109 -12.30 -0.85 -6.74
CA GLY A 109 -13.35 -1.08 -7.73
C GLY A 109 -14.52 -1.90 -7.18
N ALA A 110 -15.12 -2.73 -8.04
CA ALA A 110 -16.38 -3.40 -7.73
C ALA A 110 -16.18 -4.58 -6.77
N GLN A 111 -16.92 -4.64 -5.67
CA GLN A 111 -16.69 -5.60 -4.57
C GLN A 111 -17.98 -6.30 -4.12
N ALA A 112 -17.87 -7.56 -3.70
CA ALA A 112 -18.98 -8.28 -3.08
C ALA A 112 -19.17 -7.86 -1.61
N PRO A 113 -20.39 -7.91 -1.06
CA PRO A 113 -20.66 -7.50 0.34
C PRO A 113 -19.79 -8.20 1.38
N GLY A 114 -19.52 -9.51 1.20
CA GLY A 114 -18.63 -10.25 2.10
C GLY A 114 -17.19 -9.74 2.10
N ALA A 115 -16.67 -9.34 0.94
CA ALA A 115 -15.34 -8.75 0.84
C ALA A 115 -15.31 -7.33 1.42
N LEU A 116 -16.37 -6.54 1.20
CA LEU A 116 -16.52 -5.20 1.75
C LEU A 116 -16.48 -5.23 3.28
N LYS A 117 -17.23 -6.13 3.94
CA LYS A 117 -17.21 -6.27 5.40
C LYS A 117 -15.79 -6.36 5.95
N THR A 118 -14.98 -7.27 5.42
CA THR A 118 -13.61 -7.48 5.87
C THR A 118 -12.72 -6.27 5.56
N ARG A 119 -12.86 -5.68 4.37
CA ARG A 119 -11.99 -4.60 3.89
C ARG A 119 -12.30 -3.25 4.54
N THR A 120 -13.50 -3.07 5.09
CA THR A 120 -13.89 -1.85 5.82
C THR A 120 -13.60 -1.92 7.31
N GLU A 121 -13.20 -3.05 7.88
CA GLU A 121 -13.09 -3.26 9.35
C GLU A 121 -12.29 -2.15 10.07
N ARG A 122 -11.21 -1.64 9.46
CA ARG A 122 -10.37 -0.56 10.01
C ARG A 122 -10.91 0.86 9.77
N LEU A 123 -11.93 1.01 8.93
CA LEU A 123 -12.61 2.26 8.60
C LEU A 123 -13.93 2.40 9.38
N HIS A 124 -14.72 1.32 9.37
CA HIS A 124 -15.98 1.16 10.07
C HIS A 124 -16.28 -0.34 10.23
N ALA A 125 -16.50 -0.78 11.47
CA ALA A 125 -16.81 -2.17 11.78
C ALA A 125 -18.30 -2.45 11.57
N PHE A 126 -18.61 -3.30 10.59
CA PHE A 126 -19.96 -3.85 10.40
C PHE A 126 -20.09 -5.17 11.17
N ALA A 127 -21.20 -5.35 11.88
CA ALA A 127 -21.47 -6.54 12.68
C ALA A 127 -21.48 -7.80 11.80
N ASP A 128 -22.17 -7.75 10.67
CA ASP A 128 -22.31 -8.87 9.75
C ASP A 128 -22.40 -8.42 8.27
N ARG A 129 -22.53 -9.40 7.38
CA ARG A 129 -22.70 -9.16 5.94
C ARG A 129 -24.03 -8.45 5.64
N ALA A 130 -25.09 -8.73 6.40
CA ALA A 130 -26.42 -8.17 6.16
C ALA A 130 -26.44 -6.66 6.43
N GLU A 131 -25.69 -6.19 7.42
CA GLU A 131 -25.53 -4.75 7.68
C GLU A 131 -24.85 -4.01 6.51
N VAL A 132 -23.83 -4.63 5.90
CA VAL A 132 -23.19 -4.10 4.69
C VAL A 132 -24.18 -4.03 3.52
N GLU A 133 -24.95 -5.10 3.30
CA GLU A 133 -25.98 -5.14 2.25
C GLU A 133 -27.08 -4.09 2.48
N ALA A 134 -27.51 -3.90 3.73
CA ALA A 134 -28.47 -2.87 4.09
C ALA A 134 -27.92 -1.46 3.83
N CYS A 135 -26.66 -1.19 4.19
CA CYS A 135 -26.02 0.08 3.91
C CYS A 135 -25.92 0.36 2.40
N LEU A 136 -25.47 -0.62 1.61
CA LEU A 136 -25.40 -0.51 0.15
C LEU A 136 -26.78 -0.27 -0.49
N ALA A 137 -27.81 -0.94 0.02
CA ALA A 137 -29.18 -0.73 -0.44
C ALA A 137 -29.66 0.71 -0.16
N ARG A 138 -29.41 1.25 1.05
CA ARG A 138 -29.73 2.65 1.37
C ARG A 138 -29.01 3.61 0.43
N MET A 139 -27.71 3.40 0.22
CA MET A 139 -26.87 4.24 -0.66
C MET A 139 -27.32 4.20 -2.13
N ALA A 140 -27.87 3.09 -2.61
CA ALA A 140 -28.40 2.97 -3.96
C ALA A 140 -29.79 3.60 -4.14
N THR A 141 -30.55 3.74 -3.06
CA THR A 141 -31.85 4.44 -3.06
C THR A 141 -31.75 5.91 -2.66
N ALA A 142 -30.56 6.39 -2.30
CA ALA A 142 -30.31 7.79 -2.00
C ALA A 142 -30.52 8.68 -3.24
N GLU A 143 -30.78 9.96 -3.02
CA GLU A 143 -30.93 10.96 -4.09
C GLU A 143 -29.84 12.04 -3.97
N PRO A 144 -28.81 12.04 -4.83
CA PRO A 144 -28.52 11.07 -5.91
C PRO A 144 -27.95 9.72 -5.39
N PRO A 145 -28.07 8.62 -6.16
CA PRO A 145 -27.56 7.32 -5.76
C PRO A 145 -26.03 7.31 -5.73
N LEU A 146 -25.44 6.75 -4.69
CA LEU A 146 -23.98 6.73 -4.49
C LEU A 146 -23.32 5.47 -5.02
N VAL A 147 -24.07 4.37 -5.10
CA VAL A 147 -23.59 3.05 -5.52
C VAL A 147 -24.62 2.35 -6.39
N ILE A 148 -24.17 1.37 -7.16
CA ILE A 148 -25.03 0.50 -7.94
C ILE A 148 -24.60 -0.97 -7.79
N GLN A 149 -25.59 -1.87 -7.76
CA GLN A 149 -25.34 -3.30 -7.85
C GLN A 149 -25.11 -3.69 -9.32
N GLN A 150 -23.98 -4.32 -9.59
CA GLN A 150 -23.66 -4.83 -10.93
C GLN A 150 -24.36 -6.17 -11.21
N PRO A 151 -24.62 -6.47 -12.50
CA PRO A 151 -25.07 -7.79 -12.92
C PRO A 151 -24.09 -8.89 -12.46
N LYS A 152 -24.63 -10.07 -12.13
CA LYS A 152 -23.80 -11.24 -11.76
C LYS A 152 -22.89 -11.63 -12.92
N ARG A 153 -21.59 -11.72 -12.65
CA ARG A 153 -20.61 -12.26 -13.61
C ARG A 153 -20.76 -13.78 -13.70
N PRO A 154 -20.54 -14.39 -14.88
CA PRO A 154 -20.50 -15.84 -14.98
C PRO A 154 -19.47 -16.43 -14.01
N ARG A 155 -19.88 -17.41 -13.20
CA ARG A 155 -19.08 -18.09 -12.15
C ARG A 155 -18.91 -17.36 -10.81
N GLU A 156 -19.42 -16.14 -10.64
CA GLU A 156 -19.46 -15.50 -9.31
C GLU A 156 -20.79 -15.78 -8.59
N GLN A 157 -20.71 -16.20 -7.31
CA GLN A 157 -21.91 -16.51 -6.52
C GLN A 157 -22.61 -15.25 -6.00
N ASP A 158 -21.85 -14.19 -5.74
CA ASP A 158 -22.34 -12.93 -5.16
C ASP A 158 -22.40 -11.81 -6.19
N HIS A 159 -23.37 -10.90 -6.00
CA HIS A 159 -23.40 -9.63 -6.72
C HIS A 159 -22.27 -8.73 -6.24
N ARG A 160 -21.69 -7.93 -7.15
CA ARG A 160 -20.73 -6.89 -6.81
C ARG A 160 -21.39 -5.52 -6.82
N TRP A 161 -20.87 -4.62 -6.02
CA TRP A 161 -21.29 -3.24 -5.91
C TRP A 161 -20.16 -2.30 -6.30
N ILE A 162 -20.50 -1.14 -6.86
CA ILE A 162 -19.54 -0.11 -7.25
C ILE A 162 -20.10 1.28 -6.97
N HIS A 163 -19.22 2.26 -6.74
CA HIS A 163 -19.59 3.67 -6.60
C HIS A 163 -20.05 4.31 -7.92
N LEU A 164 -20.70 5.47 -7.83
CA LEU A 164 -21.14 6.29 -8.97
C LEU A 164 -20.42 7.64 -9.08
N LEU A 165 -19.30 7.82 -8.36
CA LEU A 165 -18.46 9.03 -8.37
C LEU A 165 -17.54 9.15 -9.59
N GLY A 166 -18.05 8.90 -10.80
CA GLY A 166 -17.30 8.96 -12.06
C GLY A 166 -17.19 7.62 -12.80
N PRO A 167 -16.48 7.58 -13.95
CA PRO A 167 -16.34 6.39 -14.75
C PRO A 167 -15.70 5.26 -13.96
N VAL A 168 -16.35 4.10 -14.00
CA VAL A 168 -15.80 2.86 -13.47
C VAL A 168 -15.30 2.08 -14.67
N GLU A 169 -14.01 1.77 -14.71
CA GLU A 169 -13.52 0.79 -15.67
C GLU A 169 -14.24 -0.54 -15.38
N ALA A 170 -15.22 -0.87 -16.23
CA ALA A 170 -15.80 -2.19 -16.25
C ALA A 170 -14.64 -3.16 -16.50
N SER A 171 -14.22 -3.89 -15.47
CA SER A 171 -13.36 -5.04 -15.63
C SER A 171 -14.16 -6.10 -16.40
N ASP A 172 -14.26 -5.92 -17.72
CA ASP A 172 -14.75 -6.92 -18.64
C ASP A 172 -13.75 -8.08 -18.66
N ALA A 173 -14.25 -9.28 -18.38
CA ALA A 173 -13.44 -10.47 -18.35
C ALA A 173 -13.09 -10.94 -19.77
N SER A 174 -11.78 -11.09 -20.02
CA SER A 174 -11.11 -12.06 -20.90
C SER A 174 -11.26 -11.94 -22.43
N THR A 175 -10.14 -11.70 -23.15
CA THR A 175 -9.57 -12.68 -24.10
C THR A 175 -8.08 -12.38 -24.39
N GLY A 176 -7.18 -13.29 -24.03
CA GLY A 176 -5.78 -13.29 -24.46
C GLY A 176 -4.96 -14.36 -23.72
N PRO A 177 -4.15 -15.20 -24.39
CA PRO A 177 -3.38 -16.23 -23.72
C PRO A 177 -2.22 -15.59 -22.96
N ALA A 178 -2.38 -15.42 -21.65
CA ALA A 178 -1.33 -14.93 -20.77
C ALA A 178 -0.33 -16.06 -20.46
N THR A 179 0.71 -16.17 -21.27
CA THR A 179 2.00 -16.70 -20.82
C THR A 179 2.75 -15.57 -20.11
N ALA A 180 2.46 -15.40 -18.82
CA ALA A 180 3.36 -14.79 -17.86
C ALA A 180 2.85 -15.16 -16.48
N SER A 181 3.69 -15.85 -15.73
CA SER A 181 3.50 -16.31 -14.37
C SER A 181 3.28 -15.10 -13.44
N ALA A 182 2.06 -14.59 -13.38
CA ALA A 182 1.63 -13.76 -12.28
C ALA A 182 1.26 -14.70 -11.13
N GLU A 183 2.14 -14.79 -10.14
CA GLU A 183 1.77 -15.41 -8.86
C GLU A 183 0.46 -14.77 -8.36
N PRO A 184 -0.50 -15.56 -7.85
CA PRO A 184 -1.73 -15.02 -7.31
C PRO A 184 -1.38 -14.00 -6.24
N GLY A 185 -1.88 -12.76 -6.42
CA GLY A 185 -1.70 -11.68 -5.47
C GLY A 185 -2.04 -12.16 -4.07
N SER A 186 -1.00 -12.43 -3.28
CA SER A 186 -1.10 -12.83 -1.89
C SER A 186 -1.96 -11.80 -1.19
N ASP A 187 -3.13 -12.22 -0.72
CA ASP A 187 -3.97 -11.43 0.15
C ASP A 187 -3.18 -11.17 1.44
N ARG A 188 -2.45 -10.05 1.47
CA ARG A 188 -1.59 -9.67 2.59
C ARG A 188 -2.39 -9.40 3.87
N GLU A 189 -3.72 -9.24 3.77
CA GLU A 189 -4.62 -9.14 4.93
C GLU A 189 -4.82 -10.52 5.56
N SER A 190 -4.88 -11.60 4.75
CA SER A 190 -4.85 -12.99 5.25
C SER A 190 -3.54 -13.32 5.98
N VAL A 191 -2.42 -12.71 5.58
CA VAL A 191 -1.10 -12.93 6.20
C VAL A 191 -1.04 -12.34 7.62
N LEU A 192 -1.84 -11.31 7.92
CA LEU A 192 -1.91 -10.69 9.25
C LEU A 192 -3.08 -11.22 10.10
N ALA A 193 -4.10 -11.83 9.47
CA ALA A 193 -5.26 -12.37 10.17
C ALA A 193 -4.90 -13.48 11.18
N ALA A 194 -3.83 -14.24 10.92
CA ALA A 194 -3.34 -15.29 11.81
C ALA A 194 -2.42 -14.78 12.95
N GLY A 195 -2.19 -13.46 13.04
CA GLY A 195 -1.31 -12.86 14.05
C GLY A 195 0.16 -12.81 13.67
N ALA A 196 0.94 -11.99 14.40
CA ALA A 196 2.35 -11.72 14.12
C ALA A 196 3.23 -12.99 14.20
N GLU A 197 2.95 -13.89 15.15
CA GLU A 197 3.71 -15.14 15.31
C GLU A 197 3.56 -16.07 14.10
N ALA A 198 2.33 -16.25 13.59
CA ALA A 198 2.06 -17.09 12.43
C ALA A 198 2.67 -16.50 11.15
N ARG A 199 2.63 -15.17 11.02
CA ARG A 199 3.33 -14.45 9.95
C ARG A 199 4.83 -14.71 10.01
N ASP A 200 5.45 -14.54 11.18
CA ASP A 200 6.90 -14.67 11.36
C ASP A 200 7.37 -16.11 11.12
N ALA A 201 6.59 -17.08 11.58
CA ALA A 201 6.84 -18.49 11.30
C ALA A 201 6.77 -18.80 9.79
N LYS A 202 5.79 -18.24 9.08
CA LYS A 202 5.65 -18.42 7.63
C LYS A 202 6.82 -17.78 6.87
N VAL A 203 7.18 -16.54 7.21
CA VAL A 203 8.33 -15.83 6.59
C VAL A 203 9.61 -16.62 6.83
N ARG A 204 9.89 -17.02 8.07
CA ARG A 204 11.06 -17.85 8.42
C ARG A 204 11.10 -19.15 7.63
N ALA A 205 9.98 -19.87 7.54
CA ALA A 205 9.92 -21.12 6.79
C ALA A 205 10.19 -20.94 5.29
N SER A 206 9.64 -19.89 4.67
CA SER A 206 9.85 -19.60 3.25
C SER A 206 11.30 -19.25 2.94
N TYR A 207 11.93 -18.39 3.74
CA TYR A 207 13.35 -18.04 3.53
C TYR A 207 14.29 -19.19 3.90
N GLY A 208 13.98 -19.95 4.95
CA GLY A 208 14.78 -21.12 5.34
C GLY A 208 14.80 -22.20 4.27
N ALA A 209 13.66 -22.44 3.61
CA ALA A 209 13.56 -23.44 2.54
C ALA A 209 14.42 -23.13 1.30
N VAL A 210 14.78 -21.87 1.07
CA VAL A 210 15.55 -21.44 -0.11
C VAL A 210 16.97 -20.97 0.23
N ALA A 211 17.37 -20.96 1.51
CA ALA A 211 18.61 -20.35 1.98
C ALA A 211 19.85 -20.82 1.22
N ALA A 212 20.03 -22.13 1.02
CA ALA A 212 21.18 -22.68 0.31
C ALA A 212 21.23 -22.27 -1.17
N ALA A 213 20.08 -22.28 -1.86
CA ALA A 213 19.99 -21.85 -3.26
C ALA A 213 20.25 -20.34 -3.40
N TYR A 214 19.73 -19.56 -2.45
CA TYR A 214 19.92 -18.11 -2.37
C TYR A 214 21.39 -17.75 -2.13
N ALA A 215 22.05 -18.43 -1.19
CA ALA A 215 23.48 -18.28 -0.93
C ALA A 215 24.30 -18.57 -2.20
N ALA A 216 24.09 -19.72 -2.84
CA ALA A 216 24.82 -20.10 -4.05
C ALA A 216 24.68 -19.10 -5.21
N ALA A 217 23.54 -18.40 -5.31
CA ALA A 217 23.30 -17.41 -6.35
C ALA A 217 23.97 -16.06 -6.08
N LEU A 218 24.17 -15.69 -4.80
CA LEU A 218 24.53 -14.32 -4.41
C LEU A 218 25.94 -14.17 -3.81
N THR A 219 26.65 -15.26 -3.52
CA THR A 219 28.00 -15.21 -2.90
C THR A 219 28.94 -14.24 -3.60
N ASP A 220 28.91 -14.18 -4.93
CA ASP A 220 29.87 -13.38 -5.73
C ASP A 220 29.27 -12.09 -6.30
N GLU A 221 28.11 -11.64 -5.80
CA GLU A 221 27.35 -10.54 -6.41
C GLU A 221 28.02 -9.18 -6.20
N LEU A 222 28.72 -8.99 -5.08
CA LEU A 222 29.45 -7.76 -4.75
C LEU A 222 30.93 -7.80 -5.16
N LEU A 223 31.38 -8.91 -5.76
CA LEU A 223 32.74 -9.06 -6.27
C LEU A 223 32.83 -8.61 -7.73
N ASP A 224 34.06 -8.34 -8.18
CA ASP A 224 34.38 -8.02 -9.58
C ASP A 224 33.57 -6.87 -10.21
N ASP A 225 33.20 -5.87 -9.40
CA ASP A 225 32.48 -4.67 -9.85
C ASP A 225 31.12 -4.96 -10.55
N LYS A 226 30.51 -6.12 -10.25
CA LYS A 226 29.20 -6.51 -10.81
C LYS A 226 28.06 -5.59 -10.35
N GLN A 227 28.24 -4.93 -9.21
CA GLN A 227 27.27 -4.04 -8.58
C GLN A 227 27.94 -2.73 -8.11
N PRO A 228 28.29 -1.83 -9.06
CA PRO A 228 29.11 -0.65 -8.78
C PRO A 228 28.39 0.42 -7.96
N PHE A 229 27.06 0.46 -7.99
CA PHE A 229 26.29 1.41 -7.19
C PHE A 229 26.19 0.94 -5.73
N GLU A 230 25.95 -0.35 -5.53
CA GLU A 230 25.80 -0.99 -4.23
C GLU A 230 27.12 -0.91 -3.47
N THR A 231 28.24 -1.27 -4.10
CA THR A 231 29.58 -1.14 -3.50
C THR A 231 29.92 0.32 -3.19
N TRP A 232 29.56 1.27 -4.06
CA TRP A 232 29.72 2.71 -3.78
C TRP A 232 28.94 3.17 -2.53
N VAL A 233 27.73 2.65 -2.31
CA VAL A 233 26.94 2.93 -1.10
C VAL A 233 27.62 2.31 0.12
N LEU A 234 28.05 1.05 0.03
CA LEU A 234 28.74 0.36 1.12
C LEU A 234 30.05 1.06 1.50
N ASP A 235 30.80 1.59 0.53
CA ASP A 235 32.00 2.40 0.78
C ASP A 235 31.71 3.65 1.61
N ARG A 236 30.52 4.28 1.44
CA ARG A 236 30.10 5.40 2.29
C ARG A 236 29.80 4.96 3.71
N VAL A 237 29.20 3.77 3.88
CA VAL A 237 28.95 3.19 5.20
C VAL A 237 30.27 2.88 5.90
N ILE A 238 31.23 2.26 5.19
CA ILE A 238 32.57 1.96 5.71
C ILE A 238 33.29 3.25 6.12
N ALA A 239 33.29 4.27 5.25
CA ALA A 239 33.93 5.56 5.54
C ALA A 239 33.31 6.25 6.76
N HIS A 240 31.99 6.16 6.93
CA HIS A 240 31.31 6.70 8.11
C HIS A 240 31.62 5.90 9.38
N ALA A 241 31.64 4.57 9.29
CA ALA A 241 31.96 3.68 10.41
C ALA A 241 33.40 3.85 10.90
N ALA A 242 34.33 4.24 10.01
CA ALA A 242 35.72 4.48 10.32
C ALA A 242 36.00 5.87 10.94
N ASP A 243 35.00 6.78 11.01
CA ASP A 243 35.21 8.11 11.58
C ASP A 243 35.52 8.02 13.09
N GLU A 244 36.67 8.54 13.51
CA GLU A 244 37.14 8.43 14.90
C GLU A 244 36.22 9.12 15.93
N ARG A 245 35.37 10.07 15.50
CA ARG A 245 34.52 10.86 16.38
C ARG A 245 33.08 10.37 16.42
N THR A 246 32.59 9.78 15.34
CA THR A 246 31.17 9.48 15.10
C THR A 246 30.92 8.06 14.60
N GLY A 247 31.97 7.34 14.21
CA GLY A 247 31.91 5.97 13.74
C GLY A 247 31.71 4.93 14.85
N GLY A 248 31.63 3.67 14.44
CA GLY A 248 31.35 2.54 15.32
C GLY A 248 30.96 1.27 14.55
N PRO A 249 30.58 0.20 15.28
CA PRO A 249 30.20 -1.07 14.67
C PRO A 249 29.01 -0.95 13.72
N VAL A 250 29.00 -1.77 12.67
CA VAL A 250 27.95 -1.81 11.65
C VAL A 250 27.10 -3.07 11.86
N VAL A 251 25.77 -2.90 11.92
CA VAL A 251 24.84 -4.04 12.00
C VAL A 251 24.03 -4.12 10.72
N GLU A 252 24.12 -5.26 10.03
CA GLU A 252 23.28 -5.57 8.88
C GLU A 252 22.06 -6.37 9.34
N VAL A 253 20.86 -5.78 9.22
CA VAL A 253 19.60 -6.40 9.63
C VAL A 253 18.93 -7.09 8.45
N GLY A 254 18.69 -8.39 8.57
CA GLY A 254 18.25 -9.23 7.46
C GLY A 254 19.40 -9.57 6.52
N CYS A 255 20.57 -9.92 7.08
CA CYS A 255 21.80 -10.13 6.32
C CYS A 255 21.74 -11.31 5.35
N GLY A 256 20.71 -12.16 5.42
CA GLY A 256 20.59 -13.35 4.59
C GLY A 256 21.85 -14.23 4.70
N PRO A 257 22.45 -14.64 3.57
CA PRO A 257 23.66 -15.45 3.57
C PRO A 257 24.94 -14.64 3.86
N GLY A 258 24.85 -13.39 4.33
CA GLY A 258 25.96 -12.65 4.92
C GLY A 258 26.98 -12.05 3.95
N HIS A 259 26.77 -12.12 2.63
CA HIS A 259 27.75 -11.62 1.64
C HIS A 259 28.05 -10.11 1.78
N THR A 260 27.05 -9.28 2.13
CA THR A 260 27.25 -7.85 2.40
C THR A 260 28.01 -7.62 3.70
N THR A 261 27.64 -8.31 4.78
CA THR A 261 28.38 -8.31 6.05
C THR A 261 29.84 -8.70 5.83
N ALA A 262 30.09 -9.74 5.02
CA ALA A 262 31.43 -10.21 4.68
C ALA A 262 32.21 -9.15 3.89
N TYR A 263 31.57 -8.48 2.93
CA TYR A 263 32.16 -7.36 2.19
C TYR A 263 32.60 -6.22 3.12
N LEU A 264 31.71 -5.81 4.04
CA LEU A 264 31.99 -4.75 5.03
C LEU A 264 33.16 -5.14 5.94
N ALA A 265 33.19 -6.39 6.42
CA ALA A 265 34.27 -6.90 7.26
C ALA A 265 35.59 -6.98 6.50
N ALA A 266 35.58 -7.42 5.24
CA ALA A 266 36.77 -7.47 4.38
C ALA A 266 37.34 -6.08 4.09
N ALA A 267 36.48 -5.06 4.05
CA ALA A 267 36.88 -3.65 3.93
C ALA A 267 37.31 -2.99 5.25
N GLY A 268 37.30 -3.75 6.37
CA GLY A 268 37.83 -3.31 7.67
C GLY A 268 36.80 -2.74 8.64
N ALA A 269 35.50 -2.79 8.34
CA ALA A 269 34.47 -2.40 9.30
C ALA A 269 34.25 -3.49 10.36
N GLU A 270 33.94 -3.08 11.60
CA GLU A 270 33.46 -3.99 12.65
C GLU A 270 31.98 -4.34 12.36
N ALA A 271 31.77 -5.28 11.45
CA ALA A 271 30.44 -5.63 10.94
C ALA A 271 29.85 -6.88 11.60
N THR A 272 28.55 -6.85 11.90
CA THR A 272 27.78 -7.99 12.40
C THR A 272 26.47 -8.13 11.62
N GLY A 273 26.22 -9.30 11.05
CA GLY A 273 24.96 -9.64 10.40
C GLY A 273 23.98 -10.27 11.38
N ILE A 274 22.71 -9.89 11.28
CA ILE A 274 21.60 -10.57 11.97
C ILE A 274 20.54 -10.95 10.95
N ASP A 275 20.00 -12.17 11.07
CA ASP A 275 18.88 -12.62 10.25
C ASP A 275 17.83 -13.29 11.11
N LEU A 276 16.58 -13.19 10.68
CA LEU A 276 15.46 -13.87 11.32
C LEU A 276 15.61 -15.39 11.19
N THR A 277 16.22 -15.88 10.12
CA THR A 277 16.23 -17.28 9.69
C THR A 277 17.56 -17.96 10.04
N PRO A 278 17.60 -18.95 10.94
CA PRO A 278 18.84 -19.65 11.31
C PRO A 278 19.57 -20.25 10.11
N GLU A 279 18.83 -20.81 9.16
CA GLU A 279 19.37 -21.42 7.94
C GLU A 279 20.13 -20.42 7.07
N MET A 280 19.74 -19.14 7.07
CA MET A 280 20.47 -18.07 6.38
C MET A 280 21.83 -17.80 7.03
N ILE A 281 21.85 -17.75 8.37
CA ILE A 281 23.09 -17.57 9.15
C ILE A 281 24.02 -18.78 9.00
N GLU A 282 23.49 -20.00 8.90
CA GLU A 282 24.28 -21.20 8.63
C GLU A 282 24.98 -21.17 7.26
N GLN A 283 24.44 -20.43 6.28
CA GLN A 283 25.09 -20.23 4.98
C GLN A 283 26.11 -19.10 4.99
N ALA A 284 26.11 -18.24 6.01
CA ALA A 284 27.01 -17.08 6.07
C ALA A 284 28.48 -17.52 6.13
N ARG A 285 29.30 -16.94 5.27
CA ARG A 285 30.73 -17.24 5.12
C ARG A 285 31.55 -15.98 4.98
#